data_AF-A0A0T6B539-F1
#
_entry.id   AF-A0A0T6B539-F1
#
_cell.length_a   1.000
_cell.length_b   1.000
_cell.length_c   1.000
_cell.angle_alpha   90.00
_cell.angle_beta   90.00
_cell.angle_gamma   90.00
#
_symmetry.space_group_name_H-M   'P 1'
#
loop_
_entity.id
_entity.type
_entity.pdbx_description
1 polymer ?
#
loop_
_entity_poly.entity_id
_entity_poly.type
_entity_poly.pdbx_seq_one_letter_code
_entity_poly.pdbx_strand_id
1 'polypeptide(L)'
;MALNLKESRQQNTTAGQLSNTNIVFTSLCAGAIAGALAKTTIAPLDRTKINFQISATRAYSTRKALKFLIKTLKTEGFFALWRGNSATMARIVPYAAIQFTAHEQWKRILAVDPTGKSPGKQFLAGSLAGVTSQALTYPLDFARARMAVTHKNDYSTLRHVFLKIYKTEGLLTFYRGILPTIMGVIPYAGVSFFTYETLKRWYKEHVDSSLKTNPFTSLGFGAIAGMLGQTSSYPLDIVRRRMQTDMMKKYTNISG
;
A
#
# COMPACT_ATOMS: atom_id res chain seq x y z
N MET A 1 44.75 31.99 14.69
CA MET A 1 44.48 30.52 14.65
C MET A 1 42.99 30.18 14.75
N ALA A 2 42.18 30.87 15.58
CA ALA A 2 40.74 30.60 15.71
C ALA A 2 39.86 31.06 14.52
N LEU A 3 40.30 32.02 13.71
CA LEU A 3 39.57 32.47 12.51
C LEU A 3 39.61 31.43 11.37
N ASN A 4 40.76 30.81 11.14
CA ASN A 4 40.94 29.75 10.14
C ASN A 4 40.12 28.48 10.44
N LEU A 5 39.84 28.20 11.72
CA LEU A 5 38.98 27.10 12.16
C LEU A 5 37.49 27.37 11.93
N LYS A 6 37.07 28.64 11.87
CA LYS A 6 35.69 29.01 11.54
C LYS A 6 35.47 28.98 10.03
N GLU A 7 36.41 29.47 9.24
CA GLU A 7 36.33 29.42 7.78
C GLU A 7 36.42 27.99 7.23
N SER A 8 37.27 27.13 7.80
CA SER A 8 37.30 25.70 7.44
C SER A 8 36.05 24.92 7.87
N ARG A 9 35.38 25.32 8.96
CA ARG A 9 34.07 24.74 9.35
C ARG A 9 32.92 25.24 8.47
N GLN A 10 33.05 26.44 7.89
CA GLN A 10 32.03 27.07 7.06
C GLN A 10 32.17 26.70 5.58
N GLN A 11 33.38 26.33 5.13
CA GLN A 11 33.62 25.73 3.82
C GLN A 11 33.25 24.22 3.78
N ASN A 12 33.37 23.50 4.89
CA ASN A 12 32.95 22.08 4.95
C ASN A 12 31.42 21.87 5.03
N THR A 13 30.62 22.89 5.34
CA THR A 13 29.14 22.82 5.25
C THR A 13 28.60 23.13 3.86
N THR A 14 29.44 23.55 2.91
CA THR A 14 29.06 23.85 1.53
C THR A 14 29.38 22.71 0.54
N ALA A 15 30.09 21.67 0.98
CA ALA A 15 30.37 20.48 0.18
C ALA A 15 29.22 19.46 0.31
N GLY A 16 28.25 19.53 -0.60
CA GLY A 16 27.31 18.44 -0.84
C GLY A 16 25.87 18.65 -0.37
N GLN A 17 25.33 19.88 -0.43
CA GLN A 17 23.87 20.01 -0.45
C GLN A 17 23.36 19.46 -1.79
N LEU A 18 22.96 18.18 -1.79
CA LEU A 18 22.16 17.61 -2.87
C LEU A 18 20.98 18.55 -3.12
N SER A 19 20.79 18.98 -4.37
CA SER A 19 19.60 19.74 -4.78
C SER A 19 18.35 19.09 -4.21
N ASN A 20 17.37 19.87 -3.74
CA ASN A 20 16.12 19.35 -3.17
C ASN A 20 15.47 18.32 -4.10
N THR A 21 15.59 18.50 -5.42
CA THR A 21 15.14 17.53 -6.43
C THR A 21 15.88 16.20 -6.34
N ASN A 22 17.20 16.22 -6.12
CA ASN A 22 18.02 15.02 -5.97
C ASN A 22 17.73 14.29 -4.65
N ILE A 23 17.49 15.02 -3.55
CA ILE A 23 17.09 14.41 -2.27
C ILE A 23 15.72 13.74 -2.41
N VAL A 24 14.75 14.41 -3.03
CA VAL A 24 13.42 13.83 -3.26
C VAL A 24 13.50 12.60 -4.17
N PHE A 25 14.27 12.69 -5.27
CA PHE A 25 14.42 11.58 -6.21
C PHE A 25 15.14 10.38 -5.58
N THR A 26 16.26 10.61 -4.88
CA THR A 26 16.99 9.53 -4.19
C THR A 26 16.15 8.90 -3.08
N SER A 27 15.42 9.69 -2.28
CA SER A 27 14.51 9.19 -1.25
C SER A 27 13.37 8.37 -1.85
N LEU A 28 12.83 8.80 -2.99
CA LEU A 28 11.78 8.09 -3.72
C LEU A 28 12.28 6.78 -4.30
N CYS A 29 13.46 6.76 -4.93
CA CYS A 29 14.09 5.55 -5.45
C CYS A 29 14.44 4.57 -4.33
N ALA A 30 15.04 5.04 -3.23
CA ALA A 30 15.35 4.22 -2.07
C ALA A 30 14.07 3.62 -1.45
N GLY A 31 13.02 4.43 -1.29
CA GLY A 31 11.71 3.97 -0.83
C GLY A 31 11.07 2.95 -1.76
N ALA A 32 11.16 3.15 -3.07
CA ALA A 32 10.63 2.23 -4.08
C ALA A 32 11.38 0.89 -4.07
N ILE A 33 12.72 0.90 -3.99
CA ILE A 33 13.55 -0.31 -3.90
C ILE A 33 13.27 -1.06 -2.59
N ALA A 34 13.26 -0.35 -1.46
CA ALA A 34 12.96 -0.94 -0.16
C ALA A 34 11.55 -1.57 -0.16
N GLY A 35 10.55 -0.87 -0.70
CA GLY A 35 9.19 -1.38 -0.85
C GLY A 35 9.09 -2.60 -1.79
N ALA A 36 9.83 -2.59 -2.90
CA ALA A 36 9.90 -3.70 -3.85
C ALA A 36 10.53 -4.95 -3.22
N LEU A 37 11.62 -4.78 -2.47
CA LEU A 37 12.27 -5.86 -1.73
C LEU A 37 11.33 -6.43 -0.67
N ALA A 38 10.73 -5.59 0.17
CA ALA A 38 9.80 -6.02 1.21
C ALA A 38 8.60 -6.81 0.62
N LYS A 39 8.00 -6.31 -0.47
CA LYS A 39 6.90 -7.00 -1.16
C LYS A 39 7.33 -8.31 -1.81
N THR A 40 8.55 -8.36 -2.34
CA THR A 40 9.10 -9.59 -2.94
C THR A 40 9.35 -10.66 -1.89
N THR A 41 9.85 -10.29 -0.70
CA THR A 41 10.04 -11.21 0.42
C THR A 41 8.71 -11.80 0.91
N ILE A 42 7.62 -11.01 0.92
CA ILE A 42 6.30 -11.42 1.43
C ILE A 42 5.44 -12.10 0.33
N ALA A 43 5.80 -11.99 -0.95
CA ALA A 43 4.99 -12.47 -2.08
C ALA A 43 4.52 -13.96 -1.98
N PRO A 44 5.33 -14.93 -1.52
CA PRO A 44 4.87 -16.31 -1.32
C PRO A 44 3.72 -16.45 -0.31
N LEU A 45 3.77 -15.66 0.77
CA LEU A 45 2.73 -15.63 1.81
C LEU A 45 1.46 -14.96 1.28
N ASP A 46 1.60 -13.83 0.57
CA ASP A 46 0.48 -13.15 -0.08
C ASP A 46 -0.25 -14.08 -1.08
N ARG A 47 0.51 -14.82 -1.91
CA ARG A 47 -0.08 -15.81 -2.84
C ARG A 47 -0.83 -16.91 -2.09
N THR A 48 -0.28 -17.41 -0.99
CA THR A 48 -0.92 -18.44 -0.15
C THR A 48 -2.22 -17.90 0.45
N LYS A 49 -2.18 -16.71 1.05
CA LYS A 49 -3.36 -16.03 1.62
C LYS A 49 -4.46 -15.86 0.59
N ILE A 50 -4.13 -15.36 -0.61
CA ILE A 50 -5.08 -15.18 -1.71
C ILE A 50 -5.71 -16.52 -2.09
N ASN A 51 -4.92 -17.58 -2.29
CA ASN A 51 -5.45 -18.91 -2.67
C ASN A 51 -6.46 -19.47 -1.64
N PHE A 52 -6.19 -19.30 -0.35
CA PHE A 52 -7.11 -19.69 0.71
C PHE A 52 -8.37 -18.82 0.76
N GLN A 53 -8.25 -17.51 0.52
CA GLN A 53 -9.39 -16.59 0.52
C GLN A 53 -10.36 -16.85 -0.66
N ILE A 54 -9.86 -17.35 -1.79
CA ILE A 54 -10.68 -17.70 -2.96
C ILE A 54 -11.33 -19.08 -2.78
N SER A 55 -10.67 -19.97 -2.04
CA SER A 55 -11.16 -21.33 -1.79
C SER A 55 -12.33 -21.32 -0.80
N ALA A 56 -13.55 -21.16 -1.30
CA ALA A 56 -14.77 -21.10 -0.47
C ALA A 56 -15.00 -22.32 0.45
N THR A 57 -14.36 -23.45 0.16
CA THR A 57 -14.51 -24.72 0.87
C THR A 57 -13.36 -25.05 1.84
N ARG A 58 -12.28 -24.25 1.88
CA ARG A 58 -11.11 -24.54 2.74
C ARG A 58 -10.96 -23.52 3.85
N ALA A 59 -11.36 -23.91 5.06
CA ALA A 59 -10.99 -23.19 6.28
C ALA A 59 -9.46 -22.98 6.34
N TYR A 60 -9.06 -21.74 6.65
CA TYR A 60 -7.65 -21.38 6.81
C TYR A 60 -7.04 -22.21 7.94
N SER A 61 -5.94 -22.90 7.63
CA SER A 61 -5.18 -23.69 8.61
C SER A 61 -3.71 -23.61 8.24
N THR A 62 -2.87 -23.34 9.24
CA THR A 62 -1.41 -23.20 9.08
C THR A 62 -0.78 -24.43 8.43
N ARG A 63 -1.22 -25.63 8.83
CA ARG A 63 -0.79 -26.89 8.22
C ARG A 63 -1.18 -26.99 6.75
N LYS A 64 -2.38 -26.53 6.37
CA LYS A 64 -2.85 -26.54 4.98
C LYS A 64 -2.10 -25.49 4.15
N ALA A 65 -1.80 -24.32 4.71
CA ALA A 65 -1.00 -23.28 4.07
C ALA A 65 0.43 -23.76 3.78
N LEU A 66 1.07 -24.43 4.74
CA LEU A 66 2.38 -25.03 4.54
C LEU A 66 2.35 -26.15 3.49
N LYS A 67 1.31 -27.00 3.51
CA LYS A 67 1.12 -28.04 2.49
C LYS A 67 0.93 -27.44 1.09
N PHE A 68 0.23 -26.31 0.98
CA PHE A 68 0.11 -25.58 -0.29
C PHE A 68 1.47 -25.08 -0.79
N LEU A 69 2.25 -24.41 0.07
CA LEU A 69 3.60 -23.93 -0.28
C LEU A 69 4.50 -25.08 -0.77
N ILE A 70 4.58 -26.17 -0.01
CA ILE A 70 5.40 -27.33 -0.36
C ILE A 70 4.90 -28.00 -1.65
N LYS A 71 3.58 -28.12 -1.83
CA LYS A 71 3.00 -28.67 -3.05
C LYS A 71 3.36 -27.82 -4.26
N THR A 72 3.18 -26.50 -4.18
CA THR A 72 3.53 -25.57 -5.27
C THR A 72 5.01 -25.63 -5.62
N LEU A 73 5.91 -25.72 -4.62
CA LEU A 73 7.34 -25.90 -4.86
C LEU A 73 7.64 -27.19 -5.64
N LYS A 74 7.00 -28.31 -5.27
CA LYS A 74 7.21 -29.61 -5.92
C LYS A 74 6.57 -29.72 -7.31
N THR A 75 5.43 -29.08 -7.55
CA THR A 75 4.66 -29.26 -8.80
C THR A 75 4.88 -28.15 -9.83
N GLU A 76 5.02 -26.90 -9.39
CA GLU A 76 5.15 -25.73 -10.27
C GLU A 76 6.58 -25.15 -10.27
N GLY A 77 7.44 -25.57 -9.33
CA GLY A 77 8.82 -25.11 -9.17
C GLY A 77 8.99 -23.92 -8.22
N PHE A 78 10.23 -23.57 -7.92
CA PHE A 78 10.59 -22.53 -6.94
C PHE A 78 10.02 -21.15 -7.28
N PHE A 79 10.21 -20.68 -8.52
CA PHE A 79 9.74 -19.37 -8.97
C PHE A 79 8.22 -19.24 -9.05
N ALA A 80 7.49 -20.36 -8.98
CA ALA A 80 6.03 -20.31 -9.00
C ALA A 80 5.50 -19.51 -7.80
N LEU A 81 6.11 -19.60 -6.61
CA LEU A 81 5.63 -18.85 -5.44
C LEU A 81 5.53 -17.33 -5.65
N TRP A 82 6.35 -16.76 -6.54
CA TRP A 82 6.38 -15.34 -6.90
C TRP A 82 5.52 -14.98 -8.10
N ARG A 83 4.71 -15.90 -8.62
CA ARG A 83 3.84 -15.61 -9.75
C ARG A 83 2.85 -14.51 -9.41
N GLY A 84 2.79 -13.49 -10.26
CA GLY A 84 2.01 -12.27 -10.01
C GLY A 84 2.78 -11.18 -9.26
N ASN A 85 4.00 -11.45 -8.76
CA ASN A 85 4.85 -10.45 -8.13
C ASN A 85 5.32 -9.39 -9.13
N SER A 86 5.60 -9.77 -10.38
CA SER A 86 5.92 -8.82 -11.45
C SER A 86 4.78 -7.82 -11.73
N ALA A 87 3.52 -8.28 -11.69
CA ALA A 87 2.36 -7.40 -11.75
C ALA A 87 2.24 -6.50 -10.50
N THR A 88 2.63 -6.98 -9.32
CA THR A 88 2.76 -6.14 -8.11
C THR A 88 3.80 -5.04 -8.32
N MET A 89 4.97 -5.38 -8.83
CA MET A 89 6.09 -4.44 -9.03
C MET A 89 5.74 -3.39 -10.09
N ALA A 90 5.13 -3.82 -11.20
CA ALA A 90 4.64 -2.94 -12.26
C ALA A 90 3.60 -1.94 -11.77
N ARG A 91 2.91 -2.22 -10.65
CA ARG A 91 1.94 -1.32 -10.03
C ARG A 91 2.57 -0.34 -9.05
N ILE A 92 3.60 -0.74 -8.32
CA ILE A 92 4.20 0.09 -7.25
C ILE A 92 4.71 1.42 -7.82
N VAL A 93 5.32 1.39 -9.01
CA VAL A 93 5.90 2.58 -9.64
C VAL A 93 4.82 3.59 -10.07
N PRO A 94 3.79 3.23 -10.86
CA PRO A 94 2.69 4.15 -11.18
C PRO A 94 1.95 4.65 -9.94
N TYR A 95 1.68 3.76 -8.97
CA TYR A 95 0.98 4.13 -7.75
C TYR A 95 1.76 5.18 -6.96
N ALA A 96 3.06 4.98 -6.76
CA ALA A 96 3.92 5.93 -6.06
C ALA A 96 3.99 7.26 -6.82
N ALA A 97 4.24 7.24 -8.13
CA ALA A 97 4.31 8.45 -8.95
C ALA A 97 3.02 9.28 -8.84
N ILE A 98 1.86 8.66 -9.05
CA ILE A 98 0.56 9.33 -8.97
C ILE A 98 0.29 9.83 -7.55
N GLN A 99 0.59 9.03 -6.52
CA GLN A 99 0.36 9.43 -5.13
C GLN A 99 1.21 10.64 -4.75
N PHE A 100 2.49 10.69 -5.13
CA PHE A 100 3.35 11.83 -4.86
C PHE A 100 2.90 13.08 -5.61
N THR A 101 2.59 12.97 -6.91
CA THR A 101 2.09 14.10 -7.70
C THR A 101 0.76 14.62 -7.13
N ALA A 102 -0.18 13.72 -6.82
CA ALA A 102 -1.46 14.10 -6.22
C ALA A 102 -1.27 14.75 -4.84
N HIS A 103 -0.33 14.27 -4.03
CA HIS A 103 -0.03 14.85 -2.72
C HIS A 103 0.49 16.28 -2.82
N GLU A 104 1.41 16.56 -3.76
CA GLU A 104 1.87 17.93 -4.02
C GLU A 104 0.73 18.85 -4.46
N GLN A 105 -0.15 18.38 -5.35
CA GLN A 105 -1.30 19.18 -5.81
C GLN A 105 -2.28 19.45 -4.67
N TRP A 106 -2.64 18.44 -3.87
CA TRP A 106 -3.56 18.62 -2.74
C TRP A 106 -2.99 19.52 -1.65
N LYS A 107 -1.67 19.48 -1.38
CA LYS A 107 -1.03 20.42 -0.46
C LYS A 107 -1.14 21.87 -0.94
N ARG A 108 -0.99 22.10 -2.25
CA ARG A 108 -1.14 23.43 -2.85
C ARG A 108 -2.59 23.92 -2.76
N ILE A 109 -3.55 23.06 -3.12
CA ILE A 109 -4.99 23.39 -3.08
C ILE A 109 -5.47 23.69 -1.65
N LEU A 110 -5.02 22.92 -0.66
CA LEU A 110 -5.43 23.09 0.73
C LEU A 110 -4.62 24.15 1.49
N ALA A 111 -3.69 24.84 0.81
CA ALA A 111 -2.75 25.79 1.39
C ALA A 111 -2.13 25.25 2.70
N VAL A 112 -1.49 24.09 2.59
CA VAL A 112 -0.84 23.41 3.72
C VAL A 112 0.45 24.14 4.06
N ASP A 113 0.59 24.55 5.33
CA ASP A 113 1.79 25.23 5.78
C ASP A 113 3.03 24.34 5.66
N PRO A 114 4.12 24.83 5.04
CA PRO A 114 5.39 24.09 4.97
C PRO A 114 6.00 23.81 6.35
N THR A 115 5.59 24.58 7.36
CA THR A 115 6.12 24.52 8.74
C THR A 115 5.50 23.40 9.58
N GLY A 116 4.52 22.66 9.07
CA GLY A 116 3.95 21.50 9.79
C GLY A 116 2.98 21.84 10.91
N LYS A 117 2.55 23.10 11.02
CA LYS A 117 1.64 23.57 12.08
C LYS A 117 0.18 23.13 11.91
N SER A 118 -0.20 22.63 10.74
CA SER A 118 -1.57 22.20 10.41
C SER A 118 -1.66 20.68 10.15
N PRO A 119 -1.58 19.82 11.19
CA PRO A 119 -1.57 18.36 11.03
C PRO A 119 -2.83 17.83 10.34
N GLY A 120 -4.00 18.44 10.60
CA GLY A 120 -5.26 18.06 9.94
C GLY A 120 -5.25 18.29 8.43
N LYS A 121 -4.70 19.41 7.94
CA LYS A 121 -4.60 19.69 6.50
C LYS A 121 -3.59 18.77 5.81
N GLN A 122 -2.49 18.43 6.49
CA GLN A 122 -1.52 17.46 5.99
C GLN A 122 -2.13 16.06 5.85
N PHE A 123 -2.88 15.64 6.86
CA PHE A 123 -3.62 14.39 6.84
C PHE A 123 -4.66 14.36 5.71
N LEU A 124 -5.41 15.45 5.52
CA LEU A 124 -6.39 15.56 4.45
C LEU A 124 -5.73 15.52 3.07
N ALA A 125 -4.63 16.25 2.87
CA ALA A 125 -3.86 16.21 1.62
C ALA A 125 -3.30 14.80 1.33
N GLY A 126 -2.82 14.10 2.36
CA GLY A 126 -2.37 12.70 2.26
C GLY A 126 -3.50 11.74 1.90
N SER A 127 -4.65 11.89 2.56
CA SER A 127 -5.83 11.05 2.34
C SER A 127 -6.40 11.24 0.93
N LEU A 128 -6.56 12.48 0.48
CA LEU A 128 -7.05 12.79 -0.88
C LEU A 128 -6.07 12.33 -1.96
N ALA A 129 -4.76 12.46 -1.72
CA ALA A 129 -3.75 11.90 -2.61
C ALA A 129 -3.84 10.38 -2.72
N GLY A 130 -4.04 9.69 -1.60
CA GLY A 130 -4.24 8.24 -1.56
C GLY A 130 -5.51 7.80 -2.29
N VAL A 131 -6.63 8.52 -2.13
CA VAL A 131 -7.87 8.25 -2.87
C VAL A 131 -7.66 8.48 -4.37
N THR A 132 -7.01 9.57 -4.75
CA THR A 132 -6.74 9.92 -6.16
C THR A 132 -5.85 8.86 -6.82
N SER A 133 -4.75 8.47 -6.16
CA SER A 133 -3.85 7.44 -6.69
C SER A 133 -4.51 6.06 -6.76
N GLN A 134 -5.29 5.71 -5.73
CA GLN A 134 -6.02 4.46 -5.71
C GLN A 134 -7.08 4.41 -6.81
N ALA A 135 -7.79 5.51 -7.10
CA ALA A 135 -8.78 5.58 -8.17
C ALA A 135 -8.14 5.43 -9.56
N LEU A 136 -7.03 6.13 -9.82
CA LEU A 136 -6.32 6.05 -11.09
C LEU A 136 -5.64 4.69 -11.31
N THR A 137 -5.18 4.05 -10.24
CA THR A 137 -4.50 2.74 -10.31
C THR A 137 -5.47 1.56 -10.18
N TYR A 138 -6.75 1.80 -9.86
CA TYR A 138 -7.74 0.76 -9.59
C TYR A 138 -7.88 -0.27 -10.72
N PRO A 139 -7.88 0.10 -12.02
CA PRO A 139 -7.94 -0.89 -13.10
C PRO A 139 -6.78 -1.89 -13.10
N LEU A 140 -5.56 -1.44 -12.75
CA LEU A 140 -4.39 -2.33 -12.63
C LEU A 140 -4.53 -3.28 -11.44
N ASP A 141 -5.02 -2.78 -10.30
CA ASP A 141 -5.32 -3.60 -9.13
C ASP A 141 -6.32 -4.71 -9.46
N PHE A 142 -7.37 -4.37 -10.21
CA PHE A 142 -8.39 -5.32 -10.67
C PHE A 142 -7.81 -6.39 -11.59
N ALA A 143 -7.06 -6.00 -12.63
CA ALA A 143 -6.45 -6.93 -13.58
C ALA A 143 -5.46 -7.89 -12.89
N ARG A 144 -4.68 -7.40 -11.91
CA ARG A 144 -3.75 -8.22 -11.11
C ARG A 144 -4.49 -9.24 -10.24
N ALA A 145 -5.54 -8.81 -9.54
CA ALA A 145 -6.37 -9.70 -8.74
C ALA A 145 -6.94 -10.82 -9.62
N ARG A 146 -7.42 -10.48 -10.82
CA ARG A 146 -7.94 -11.46 -11.79
C ARG A 146 -6.89 -12.46 -12.26
N MET A 147 -5.68 -12.00 -12.59
CA MET A 147 -4.57 -12.89 -12.97
C MET A 147 -4.14 -13.84 -11.85
N ALA A 148 -4.23 -13.42 -10.59
CA ALA A 148 -3.82 -14.24 -9.45
C ALA A 148 -4.77 -15.44 -9.21
N VAL A 149 -6.00 -15.37 -9.72
CA VAL A 149 -7.05 -16.37 -9.45
C VAL A 149 -7.30 -17.34 -10.59
N THR A 150 -6.96 -16.95 -11.83
CA THR A 150 -7.23 -17.78 -13.01
C THR A 150 -6.06 -18.72 -13.33
N HIS A 151 -6.36 -19.89 -13.90
CA HIS A 151 -5.36 -20.86 -14.34
C HIS A 151 -4.45 -20.29 -15.46
N LYS A 152 -3.23 -20.84 -15.58
CA LYS A 152 -2.17 -20.37 -16.50
C LYS A 152 -2.59 -20.32 -17.97
N ASN A 153 -3.58 -21.10 -18.36
CA ASN A 153 -3.98 -21.26 -19.76
C ASN A 153 -4.91 -20.14 -20.24
N ASP A 154 -5.60 -19.40 -19.35
CA ASP A 154 -6.60 -18.40 -19.78
C ASP A 154 -6.03 -16.99 -19.95
N TYR A 155 -4.92 -16.67 -19.25
CA TYR A 155 -4.32 -15.33 -19.25
C TYR A 155 -2.78 -15.39 -19.18
N SER A 156 -2.13 -15.14 -20.32
CA SER A 156 -0.68 -15.14 -20.45
C SER A 156 0.00 -13.84 -20.01
N THR A 157 -0.67 -12.69 -20.20
CA THR A 157 -0.11 -11.36 -19.94
C THR A 157 -1.14 -10.38 -19.38
N LEU A 158 -0.67 -9.35 -18.65
CA LEU A 158 -1.53 -8.30 -18.10
C LEU A 158 -2.31 -7.56 -19.20
N ARG A 159 -1.67 -7.31 -20.35
CA ARG A 159 -2.32 -6.71 -21.53
C ARG A 159 -3.47 -7.57 -22.06
N HIS A 160 -3.28 -8.88 -22.13
CA HIS A 160 -4.32 -9.81 -22.58
C HIS A 160 -5.54 -9.79 -21.65
N VAL A 161 -5.30 -9.69 -20.34
CA VAL A 161 -6.35 -9.57 -19.32
C VAL A 161 -7.14 -8.27 -19.50
N PHE A 162 -6.45 -7.14 -19.62
CA PHE A 162 -7.08 -5.84 -19.85
C PHE A 162 -7.94 -5.82 -21.12
N LEU A 163 -7.39 -6.31 -22.24
CA LEU A 163 -8.09 -6.34 -23.51
C LEU A 163 -9.31 -7.26 -23.49
N LYS A 164 -9.18 -8.45 -22.87
CA LYS A 164 -10.28 -9.41 -22.75
C LYS A 164 -11.41 -8.83 -21.91
N ILE A 165 -11.13 -8.32 -20.72
CA ILE A 165 -12.13 -7.70 -19.82
C ILE A 165 -12.79 -6.50 -20.49
N TYR A 166 -12.01 -5.62 -21.14
CA TYR A 166 -12.54 -4.47 -21.86
C TYR A 166 -13.56 -4.88 -22.92
N LYS A 167 -13.26 -5.92 -23.71
CA LYS A 167 -14.14 -6.42 -24.77
C LYS A 167 -15.36 -7.20 -24.27
N THR A 168 -15.22 -7.97 -23.18
CA THR A 168 -16.30 -8.86 -22.70
C THR A 168 -17.19 -8.24 -21.64
N GLU A 169 -16.68 -7.32 -20.82
CA GLU A 169 -17.34 -6.83 -19.61
C GLU A 169 -17.43 -5.29 -19.53
N GLY A 170 -16.75 -4.57 -20.42
CA GLY A 170 -16.77 -3.11 -20.50
C GLY A 170 -15.94 -2.38 -19.42
N LEU A 171 -15.81 -1.06 -19.58
CA LEU A 171 -14.94 -0.21 -18.76
C LEU A 171 -15.38 -0.08 -17.30
N LEU A 172 -16.68 -0.05 -17.03
CA LEU A 172 -17.22 0.11 -15.68
C LEU A 172 -16.88 -1.07 -14.76
N THR A 173 -16.60 -2.24 -15.33
CA THR A 173 -16.21 -3.43 -14.58
C THR A 173 -14.87 -3.25 -13.87
N PHE A 174 -13.93 -2.50 -14.45
CA PHE A 174 -12.67 -2.19 -13.79
C PHE A 174 -12.84 -1.43 -12.47
N TYR A 175 -13.93 -0.69 -12.28
CA TYR A 175 -14.22 0.12 -11.10
C TYR A 175 -15.20 -0.52 -10.11
N ARG A 176 -15.72 -1.72 -10.42
CA ARG A 176 -16.57 -2.46 -9.47
C ARG A 176 -15.79 -2.78 -8.19
N GLY A 177 -16.33 -2.37 -7.05
CA GLY A 177 -15.70 -2.56 -5.73
C GLY A 177 -14.90 -1.35 -5.20
N ILE A 178 -14.87 -0.23 -5.92
CA ILE A 178 -14.23 1.00 -5.41
C ILE A 178 -14.98 1.60 -4.21
N LEU A 179 -16.31 1.55 -4.22
CA LEU A 179 -17.18 2.02 -3.13
C LEU A 179 -16.86 1.36 -1.77
N PRO A 180 -16.89 0.01 -1.63
CA PRO A 180 -16.52 -0.64 -0.37
C PRO A 180 -15.04 -0.42 -0.01
N THR A 181 -14.16 -0.22 -1.00
CA THR A 181 -12.76 0.14 -0.75
C THR A 181 -12.64 1.49 -0.05
N ILE A 182 -13.33 2.52 -0.56
CA ILE A 182 -13.34 3.86 0.03
C ILE A 182 -14.04 3.84 1.40
N MET A 183 -15.18 3.15 1.50
CA MET A 183 -15.90 3.03 2.78
C MET A 183 -15.07 2.34 3.86
N GLY A 184 -14.24 1.34 3.52
CA GLY A 184 -13.37 0.66 4.49
C GLY A 184 -12.18 1.50 4.96
N VAL A 185 -11.69 2.43 4.14
CA VAL A 185 -10.56 3.31 4.50
C VAL A 185 -10.95 4.34 5.55
N ILE A 186 -12.22 4.80 5.55
CA ILE A 186 -12.67 5.87 6.45
C ILE A 186 -12.59 5.45 7.94
N PRO A 187 -13.17 4.30 8.38
CA PRO A 187 -13.06 3.86 9.77
C PRO A 187 -11.63 3.53 10.17
N TYR A 188 -10.83 3.00 9.23
CA TYR A 188 -9.43 2.67 9.48
C TYR A 188 -8.64 3.92 9.81
N ALA A 189 -8.72 4.90 8.90
CA ALA A 189 -7.98 6.15 9.02
C ALA A 189 -8.48 6.96 10.22
N GLY A 190 -9.79 7.00 10.47
CA GLY A 190 -10.39 7.70 11.60
C GLY A 190 -9.94 7.16 12.95
N VAL A 191 -10.10 5.85 13.17
CA VAL A 191 -9.71 5.21 14.45
C VAL A 191 -8.19 5.22 14.64
N SER A 192 -7.43 4.91 13.59
CA SER A 192 -5.96 4.93 13.66
C SER A 192 -5.44 6.34 13.99
N PHE A 193 -5.94 7.37 13.30
CA PHE A 193 -5.54 8.75 13.58
C PHE A 193 -5.95 9.20 14.99
N PHE A 194 -7.19 8.91 15.39
CA PHE A 194 -7.68 9.25 16.72
C PHE A 194 -6.85 8.60 17.82
N THR A 195 -6.55 7.30 17.70
CA THR A 195 -5.70 6.57 18.65
C THR A 195 -4.29 7.14 18.67
N TYR A 196 -3.69 7.42 17.51
CA TYR A 196 -2.34 7.96 17.43
C TYR A 196 -2.22 9.33 18.11
N GLU A 197 -3.14 10.25 17.81
CA GLU A 197 -3.16 11.59 18.42
C GLU A 197 -3.47 11.52 19.92
N THR A 198 -4.36 10.63 20.35
CA THR A 198 -4.67 10.43 21.77
C THR A 198 -3.45 9.92 22.54
N LEU A 199 -2.75 8.90 22.02
CA LEU A 199 -1.54 8.36 22.64
C LEU A 199 -0.41 9.40 22.67
N LYS A 200 -0.23 10.14 21.58
CA LYS A 200 0.77 11.20 21.48
C LYS A 200 0.50 12.34 22.47
N ARG A 201 -0.77 12.74 22.61
CA ARG A 201 -1.19 13.76 23.59
C ARG A 201 -0.97 13.27 25.02
N TRP A 202 -1.39 12.05 25.33
CA TRP A 202 -1.20 11.45 26.65
C TRP A 202 0.29 11.38 27.04
N TYR A 203 1.15 10.95 26.12
CA TYR A 203 2.60 10.88 26.32
C TYR A 203 3.22 12.26 26.58
N LYS A 204 2.75 13.28 25.85
CA LYS A 204 3.20 14.67 26.04
C LYS A 204 2.80 15.22 27.41
N GLU A 205 1.61 14.87 27.89
CA GLU A 205 1.08 15.35 29.17
C GLU A 205 1.72 14.66 30.39
N HIS A 206 2.13 13.39 30.26
CA HIS A 206 2.56 12.58 31.42
C HIS A 206 4.03 12.16 31.44
N VAL A 207 4.75 12.22 30.32
CA VAL A 207 6.12 11.67 30.23
C VAL A 207 7.13 12.73 29.83
N ASP A 208 6.90 13.46 28.74
CA ASP A 208 7.84 14.48 28.26
C ASP A 208 7.10 15.67 27.66
N SER A 209 7.28 16.84 28.26
CA SER A 209 6.74 18.10 27.75
C SER A 209 7.47 18.60 26.49
N SER A 210 8.62 18.01 26.16
CA SER A 210 9.34 18.30 24.91
C SER A 210 8.60 17.73 23.70
N LEU A 211 8.50 18.51 22.62
CA LEU A 211 7.75 18.15 21.41
C LEU A 211 8.39 17.03 20.57
N LYS A 212 9.52 16.45 21.02
CA LYS A 212 10.30 15.48 20.27
C LYS A 212 10.06 14.07 20.79
N THR A 213 9.00 13.43 20.30
CA THR A 213 8.80 11.99 20.53
C THR A 213 9.93 11.19 19.89
N ASN A 214 10.55 10.29 20.66
CA ASN A 214 11.54 9.36 20.15
C ASN A 214 10.93 8.52 18.99
N PRO A 215 11.63 8.33 17.85
CA PRO A 215 11.13 7.55 16.71
C PRO A 215 10.58 6.16 17.08
N PHE A 216 11.16 5.48 18.07
CA PHE A 216 10.67 4.18 18.54
C PHE A 216 9.32 4.28 19.25
N THR A 217 9.09 5.35 20.01
CA THR A 217 7.82 5.61 20.69
C THR A 217 6.73 5.96 19.68
N SER A 218 7.06 6.79 18.69
CA SER A 218 6.15 7.08 17.56
C SER A 218 5.78 5.83 16.78
N LEU A 219 6.73 4.90 16.61
CA LEU A 219 6.50 3.61 15.99
C LEU A 219 5.57 2.72 16.83
N GLY A 220 5.74 2.69 18.15
CA GLY A 220 4.86 1.98 19.08
C GLY A 220 3.42 2.51 19.04
N PHE A 221 3.24 3.83 19.07
CA PHE A 221 1.92 4.46 18.94
C PHE A 221 1.29 4.16 17.58
N GLY A 222 2.08 4.23 16.50
CA GLY A 222 1.64 3.84 15.17
C GLY A 222 1.19 2.38 15.08
N ALA A 223 1.88 1.47 15.76
CA ALA A 223 1.51 0.05 15.80
C ALA A 223 0.17 -0.17 16.51
N ILE A 224 -0.03 0.44 17.69
CA ILE A 224 -1.29 0.34 18.45
C ILE A 224 -2.45 0.96 17.67
N ALA A 225 -2.24 2.16 17.12
CA ALA A 225 -3.18 2.84 16.26
C ALA A 225 -3.56 2.01 15.03
N GLY A 226 -2.58 1.37 14.39
CA GLY A 226 -2.81 0.48 13.26
C GLY A 226 -3.64 -0.75 13.63
N MET A 227 -3.39 -1.37 14.78
CA MET A 227 -4.15 -2.53 15.27
C MET A 227 -5.61 -2.18 15.59
N LEU A 228 -5.84 -1.06 16.28
CA LEU A 228 -7.21 -0.61 16.59
C LEU A 228 -7.96 -0.18 15.34
N GLY A 229 -7.31 0.55 14.42
CA GLY A 229 -7.89 0.90 13.12
C GLY A 229 -8.21 -0.31 12.26
N GLN A 230 -7.37 -1.34 12.27
CA GLN A 230 -7.61 -2.57 11.53
C GLN A 230 -8.78 -3.37 12.12
N THR A 231 -8.92 -3.39 13.45
CA THR A 231 -10.05 -4.03 14.14
C THR A 231 -11.38 -3.35 13.78
N SER A 232 -11.44 -2.01 13.80
CA SER A 232 -12.66 -1.27 13.44
C SER A 232 -13.08 -1.49 11.99
N SER A 233 -12.10 -1.67 11.09
CA SER A 233 -12.32 -1.77 9.65
C SER A 233 -12.48 -3.20 9.15
N TYR A 234 -12.24 -4.19 10.01
CA TYR A 234 -12.27 -5.59 9.64
C TYR A 234 -13.58 -6.03 8.98
N PRO A 235 -14.79 -5.62 9.44
CA PRO A 235 -16.04 -5.99 8.78
C PRO A 235 -16.12 -5.50 7.33
N LEU A 236 -15.70 -4.25 7.08
CA LEU A 236 -15.72 -3.65 5.74
C LEU A 236 -14.66 -4.27 4.82
N ASP A 237 -13.50 -4.62 5.38
CA ASP A 237 -12.47 -5.38 4.66
C ASP A 237 -12.99 -6.76 4.23
N ILE A 238 -13.80 -7.42 5.07
CA ILE A 238 -14.44 -8.69 4.71
C ILE A 238 -15.46 -8.51 3.58
N VAL A 239 -16.29 -7.45 3.62
CA VAL A 239 -17.25 -7.15 2.54
C VAL A 239 -16.52 -6.85 1.23
N ARG A 240 -15.48 -6.01 1.26
CA ARG A 240 -14.63 -5.71 0.11
C ARG A 240 -14.05 -6.99 -0.50
N ARG A 241 -13.48 -7.86 0.35
CA ARG A 241 -12.90 -9.14 -0.10
C ARG A 241 -13.96 -10.07 -0.68
N ARG A 242 -15.12 -10.18 -0.03
CA ARG A 242 -16.25 -10.99 -0.54
C ARG A 242 -16.73 -10.50 -1.90
N MET A 243 -16.94 -9.20 -2.06
CA MET A 243 -17.33 -8.64 -3.36
C MET A 243 -16.27 -8.89 -4.43
N GLN A 244 -14.99 -8.73 -4.09
CA GLN A 244 -13.89 -9.05 -5.01
C GLN A 244 -13.84 -10.55 -5.34
N THR A 245 -14.23 -11.45 -4.43
CA THR A 245 -14.26 -12.92 -4.68
C THR A 245 -15.55 -13.44 -5.31
N ASP A 246 -16.71 -12.84 -5.05
CA ASP A 246 -18.00 -13.22 -5.66
C ASP A 246 -18.04 -12.76 -7.13
N MET A 247 -17.43 -11.60 -7.41
CA MET A 247 -17.03 -11.21 -8.77
C MET A 247 -15.98 -12.14 -9.39
N MET A 248 -15.47 -13.16 -8.68
CA MET A 248 -14.62 -14.20 -9.26
C MET A 248 -15.38 -15.50 -9.46
N LYS A 249 -16.25 -15.92 -8.51
CA LYS A 249 -17.13 -17.09 -8.66
C LYS A 249 -18.10 -16.99 -9.84
N LYS A 250 -18.65 -15.79 -10.09
CA LYS A 250 -19.56 -15.57 -11.23
C LYS A 250 -18.87 -15.85 -12.57
N TYR A 251 -17.54 -15.83 -12.64
CA TYR A 251 -16.81 -15.98 -13.90
C TYR A 251 -16.17 -17.35 -14.09
N THR A 252 -15.88 -18.08 -13.01
CA THR A 252 -15.53 -19.51 -13.12
C THR A 252 -16.69 -20.33 -13.70
N ASN A 253 -17.93 -19.90 -13.47
CA ASN A 253 -19.15 -20.53 -14.02
C ASN A 253 -19.49 -20.10 -15.45
N ILE A 254 -18.81 -19.10 -16.04
CA ILE A 254 -19.04 -18.68 -17.44
C ILE A 254 -18.03 -19.34 -18.38
N SER A 255 -16.94 -19.88 -17.84
CA SER A 255 -15.91 -20.63 -18.56
C SER A 255 -16.04 -22.16 -18.43
N GLY A 256 -17.16 -22.65 -17.88
CA GLY A 256 -17.47 -24.07 -17.74
C GLY A 256 -18.53 -24.49 -18.75
#